data_AF-A0A946D9A3-F1
#
_entry.id   AF-A0A946D9A3-F1
#
_cell.length_a   1.000
_cell.length_b   1.000
_cell.length_c   1.000
_cell.angle_alpha   90.00
_cell.angle_beta   90.00
_cell.angle_gamma   90.00
#
_symmetry.space_group_name_H-M   'P 1'
#
loop_
_entity.id
_entity.type
_entity.pdbx_description
1 polymer ?
#
loop_
_entity_poly.entity_id
_entity_poly.type
_entity_poly.pdbx_seq_one_letter_code
_entity_poly.pdbx_strand_id
1 'polypeptide(L)'
;MTAIELDSSTDTALQQTLDYWQRLRGGRRMPARKDLNPADIPRLLPKLMLADVGQEKADADIPRIRFRLVGTEVVIRFGYEMTGYELSEIDYGNQAEKIAGLYRRAVDRALPQFARIELSQGPTRIIHMQQLLLPLSDDGTNVNMILAVVHCQ
;
A
#
# COMPACT_ATOMS: atom_id res chain seq x y z
N MET A 1 -1.51 2.89 -20.27
CA MET A 1 -1.58 2.01 -19.08
C MET A 1 -0.19 1.47 -18.88
N THR A 2 0.63 2.09 -18.04
CA THR A 2 1.97 1.54 -17.75
C THR A 2 1.75 0.36 -16.83
N ALA A 3 1.93 -0.85 -17.35
CA ALA A 3 1.79 -2.07 -16.56
C ALA A 3 2.85 -2.05 -15.45
N ILE A 4 2.46 -2.39 -14.22
CA ILE A 4 3.45 -2.84 -13.25
C ILE A 4 3.94 -4.20 -13.78
N GLU A 5 5.24 -4.31 -14.02
CA GLU A 5 5.87 -5.60 -14.28
C GLU A 5 6.17 -6.26 -12.94
N LEU A 6 5.25 -7.11 -12.49
CA LEU A 6 5.54 -8.10 -11.45
C LEU A 6 6.25 -9.27 -12.14
N ASP A 7 7.45 -9.57 -11.70
CA ASP A 7 8.27 -10.66 -12.24
C ASP A 7 8.16 -11.93 -11.39
N SER A 8 8.82 -13.02 -11.82
CA SER A 8 8.81 -14.33 -11.15
C SER A 8 9.37 -14.33 -9.72
N SER A 9 10.05 -13.27 -9.28
CA SER A 9 10.54 -13.11 -7.90
C SER A 9 9.55 -12.39 -6.98
N THR A 10 8.38 -12.00 -7.49
CA THR A 10 7.31 -11.38 -6.69
C THR A 10 6.53 -12.43 -5.91
N ASP A 11 6.21 -12.17 -4.64
CA ASP A 11 5.32 -13.04 -3.86
C ASP A 11 3.94 -13.13 -4.53
N THR A 12 3.46 -14.36 -4.68
CA THR A 12 2.16 -14.70 -5.28
C THR A 12 0.98 -13.93 -4.69
N ALA A 13 1.03 -13.56 -3.40
CA ALA A 13 0.02 -12.77 -2.73
C ALA A 13 -0.13 -11.36 -3.35
N LEU A 14 0.97 -10.74 -3.77
CA LEU A 14 0.94 -9.44 -4.43
C LEU A 14 0.27 -9.55 -5.81
N GLN A 15 0.62 -10.59 -6.58
CA GLN A 15 -0.01 -10.85 -7.87
C GLN A 15 -1.52 -11.11 -7.71
N GLN A 16 -1.91 -11.97 -6.78
CA GLN A 16 -3.32 -12.28 -6.50
C GLN A 16 -4.11 -11.03 -6.09
N THR A 17 -3.51 -10.13 -5.32
CA THR A 17 -4.15 -8.87 -4.92
C THR A 17 -4.29 -7.92 -6.10
N LEU A 18 -3.26 -7.83 -6.97
CA LEU A 18 -3.35 -7.03 -8.19
C LEU A 18 -4.47 -7.53 -9.10
N ASP A 19 -4.55 -8.84 -9.34
CA ASP A 19 -5.58 -9.46 -10.17
C ASP A 19 -6.99 -9.22 -9.58
N TYR A 20 -7.13 -9.35 -8.26
CA TYR A 20 -8.36 -9.03 -7.55
C TYR A 20 -8.78 -7.57 -7.77
N TRP A 21 -7.86 -6.62 -7.58
CA TRP A 21 -8.12 -5.20 -7.77
C TRP A 21 -8.50 -4.87 -9.23
N GLN A 22 -7.82 -5.48 -10.20
CA GLN A 22 -8.13 -5.33 -11.62
C GLN A 22 -9.54 -5.85 -11.94
N ARG A 23 -9.93 -6.99 -11.38
CA ARG A 23 -11.28 -7.54 -11.53
C ARG A 23 -12.35 -6.59 -10.97
N LEU A 24 -12.11 -6.00 -9.80
CA LEU A 24 -13.07 -5.07 -9.18
C LEU A 24 -13.21 -3.76 -9.94
N ARG A 25 -12.11 -3.19 -10.46
CA ARG A 25 -12.18 -1.93 -11.21
C ARG A 25 -12.97 -2.10 -12.51
N GLY A 26 -12.86 -3.26 -13.15
CA GLY A 26 -13.41 -3.51 -14.49
C GLY A 26 -12.90 -2.46 -15.48
N GLY A 27 -13.82 -1.74 -16.13
CA GLY A 27 -13.49 -0.63 -17.03
C GLY A 27 -13.15 0.70 -16.35
N ARG A 28 -13.36 0.83 -15.03
CA ARG A 28 -13.09 2.08 -14.29
C ARG A 28 -11.60 2.28 -14.06
N ARG A 29 -11.19 3.52 -13.77
CA ARG A 29 -9.79 3.82 -13.40
C ARG A 29 -9.39 3.04 -12.15
N MET A 30 -10.25 3.03 -11.13
CA MET A 30 -10.05 2.40 -9.83
C MET A 30 -11.37 1.80 -9.32
N PRO A 31 -11.33 0.76 -8.48
CA PRO A 31 -12.48 0.35 -7.69
C PRO A 31 -12.69 1.30 -6.50
N ALA A 32 -13.91 1.29 -5.96
CA ALA A 32 -14.25 1.98 -4.72
C ALA A 32 -13.95 1.08 -3.51
N ARG A 33 -13.84 1.65 -2.31
CA ARG A 33 -13.63 0.83 -1.09
C ARG A 33 -14.78 -0.15 -0.88
N LYS A 34 -16.02 0.27 -1.17
CA LYS A 34 -17.21 -0.57 -1.03
C LYS A 34 -17.23 -1.80 -1.95
N ASP A 35 -16.42 -1.80 -3.01
CA ASP A 35 -16.32 -2.94 -3.93
C ASP A 35 -15.43 -4.07 -3.34
N LEU A 36 -14.61 -3.76 -2.32
CA LEU A 36 -13.75 -4.72 -1.65
C LEU A 36 -14.55 -5.55 -0.64
N ASN A 37 -14.59 -6.86 -0.87
CA ASN A 37 -15.12 -7.84 0.07
C ASN A 37 -13.97 -8.67 0.68
N PRO A 38 -13.67 -8.53 1.99
CA PRO A 38 -12.62 -9.29 2.66
C PRO A 38 -12.75 -10.82 2.51
N ALA A 39 -13.98 -11.32 2.36
CA ALA A 39 -14.25 -12.74 2.19
C ALA A 39 -13.74 -13.32 0.86
N ASP A 40 -13.46 -12.48 -0.13
CA ASP A 40 -12.89 -12.90 -1.42
C ASP A 40 -11.38 -13.17 -1.32
N ILE A 41 -10.71 -12.57 -0.34
CA ILE A 41 -9.25 -12.56 -0.20
C ILE A 41 -8.76 -12.89 1.22
N PRO A 42 -9.33 -13.91 1.91
CA PRO A 42 -9.08 -14.14 3.33
C PRO A 42 -7.60 -14.43 3.64
N ARG A 43 -6.88 -15.06 2.69
CA ARG A 43 -5.45 -15.38 2.82
C ARG A 43 -4.54 -14.16 2.69
N LEU A 44 -5.03 -13.07 2.10
CA LEU A 44 -4.28 -11.83 1.91
C LEU A 44 -4.46 -10.87 3.08
N LEU A 45 -5.53 -11.02 3.87
CA LEU A 45 -5.85 -10.13 4.99
C LEU A 45 -4.70 -9.95 6.01
N PRO A 46 -3.91 -10.99 6.37
CA PRO A 46 -2.79 -10.81 7.30
C PRO A 46 -1.68 -9.88 6.77
N LYS A 47 -1.55 -9.73 5.45
CA LYS A 47 -0.50 -8.95 4.76
C LYS A 47 -0.97 -7.59 4.27
N LEU A 48 -2.25 -7.29 4.44
CA LEU A 48 -2.94 -6.17 3.82
C LEU A 48 -2.97 -4.96 4.76
N MET A 49 -2.87 -3.77 4.20
CA MET A 49 -3.13 -2.52 4.90
C MET A 49 -4.14 -1.69 4.12
N LEU A 50 -4.96 -0.93 4.83
CA LEU A 50 -5.85 0.05 4.23
C LEU A 50 -5.54 1.42 4.82
N ALA A 51 -5.31 2.40 3.95
CA ALA A 51 -4.99 3.76 4.36
C ALA A 51 -5.95 4.77 3.75
N ASP A 52 -6.38 5.74 4.54
CA ASP A 52 -7.08 6.93 4.04
C ASP A 52 -6.08 7.88 3.40
N VAL A 53 -6.52 8.53 2.33
CA VAL A 53 -5.83 9.65 1.70
C VAL A 53 -6.58 10.93 2.06
N GLY A 54 -5.95 11.78 2.86
CA GLY A 54 -6.44 13.10 3.24
C GLY A 54 -5.79 14.21 2.41
N GLN A 55 -6.30 15.43 2.60
CA GLN A 55 -5.72 16.64 2.01
C GLN A 55 -4.27 16.83 2.46
N GLU A 56 -3.45 17.39 1.57
CA GLU A 56 -2.08 17.80 1.88
C GLU A 56 -2.07 18.81 3.03
N LYS A 57 -1.03 18.79 3.87
CA LYS A 57 -0.77 19.94 4.75
C LYS A 57 -0.27 21.08 3.87
N ALA A 58 -0.56 22.32 4.23
CA ALA A 58 -0.21 23.50 3.43
C ALA A 58 1.28 23.59 3.04
N ASP A 59 2.15 22.88 3.76
CA ASP A 59 3.61 22.85 3.56
C ASP A 59 4.17 21.45 3.22
N ALA A 60 3.34 20.50 2.73
CA ALA A 60 3.77 19.12 2.48
C ALA A 60 3.56 18.68 1.02
N ASP A 61 4.63 18.19 0.40
CA ASP A 61 4.62 17.61 -0.96
C ASP A 61 3.97 16.22 -1.06
N ILE A 62 3.35 15.73 0.02
CA ILE A 62 2.67 14.43 0.07
C ILE A 62 1.30 14.56 0.75
N PRO A 63 0.27 13.83 0.26
CA PRO A 63 -1.02 13.77 0.93
C PRO A 63 -0.90 13.10 2.29
N ARG A 64 -1.78 13.47 3.23
CA ARG A 64 -1.84 12.77 4.54
C ARG A 64 -2.32 11.35 4.32
N ILE A 65 -1.46 10.37 4.64
CA ILE A 65 -1.79 8.95 4.57
C ILE A 65 -1.98 8.44 5.99
N ARG A 66 -3.18 7.97 6.35
CA ARG A 66 -3.48 7.43 7.69
C ARG A 66 -3.92 5.98 7.63
N PHE A 67 -3.24 5.10 8.35
CA PHE A 67 -3.57 3.67 8.36
C PHE A 67 -4.84 3.41 9.18
N ARG A 68 -5.81 2.72 8.57
CA ARG A 68 -7.11 2.36 9.15
C ARG A 68 -7.21 0.89 9.51
N LEU A 69 -6.53 0.05 8.76
CA LEU A 69 -6.43 -1.38 8.99
C LEU A 69 -5.01 -1.81 8.65
N VAL A 70 -4.45 -2.65 9.50
CA VAL A 70 -3.13 -3.23 9.32
C VAL A 70 -3.23 -4.72 9.63
N GLY A 71 -2.84 -5.54 8.67
CA GLY A 71 -2.87 -6.98 8.78
C GLY A 71 -1.90 -7.48 9.84
N THR A 72 -2.26 -8.58 10.50
CA THR A 72 -1.51 -9.11 11.65
C THR A 72 -0.07 -9.50 11.32
N GLU A 73 0.22 -9.96 10.10
CA GLU A 73 1.59 -10.29 9.68
C GLU A 73 2.44 -9.02 9.55
N VAL A 74 1.84 -7.92 9.09
CA VAL A 74 2.52 -6.61 9.01
C VAL A 74 2.89 -6.13 10.41
N VAL A 75 1.94 -6.18 11.36
CA VAL A 75 2.19 -5.82 12.77
C VAL A 75 3.33 -6.66 13.37
N ILE A 76 3.34 -7.97 13.15
CA ILE A 76 4.40 -8.86 13.64
C ILE A 76 5.76 -8.50 13.03
N ARG A 77 5.81 -8.18 11.73
CA ARG A 77 7.07 -7.87 11.03
C ARG A 77 7.64 -6.52 11.46
N PHE A 78 6.80 -5.50 11.56
CA PHE A 78 7.20 -4.15 12.00
C PHE A 78 7.41 -4.05 13.52
N GLY A 79 6.79 -4.94 14.31
CA GLY A 79 6.96 -5.05 15.75
C GLY A 79 6.05 -4.14 16.58
N TYR A 80 5.12 -3.42 15.94
CA TYR A 80 4.14 -2.58 16.62
C TYR A 80 2.87 -2.38 15.79
N GLU A 81 1.78 -2.00 16.47
CA GLU A 81 0.49 -1.72 15.85
C GLU A 81 0.53 -0.35 15.15
N MET A 82 0.40 -0.36 13.83
CA MET A 82 0.46 0.85 13.00
C MET A 82 -0.93 1.48 12.76
N THR A 83 -2.01 0.82 13.17
CA THR A 83 -3.37 1.33 13.01
C THR A 83 -3.53 2.68 13.73
N GLY A 84 -4.01 3.69 13.00
CA GLY A 84 -4.20 5.05 13.50
C GLY A 84 -3.00 5.99 13.29
N TYR A 85 -1.84 5.48 12.91
CA TYR A 85 -0.66 6.30 12.60
C TYR A 85 -0.73 6.88 11.17
N GLU A 86 -0.13 8.05 10.98
CA GLU A 86 0.20 8.62 9.67
C GLU A 86 1.47 7.97 9.10
N LEU A 87 1.58 7.90 7.77
CA LEU A 87 2.77 7.39 7.09
C LEU A 87 4.07 8.08 7.55
N SER A 88 4.01 9.38 7.85
CA SER A 88 5.14 10.16 8.36
C SER A 88 5.53 9.85 9.80
N GLU A 89 4.67 9.15 10.55
CA GLU A 89 4.93 8.75 11.95
C GLU A 89 5.57 7.36 12.03
N ILE A 90 5.62 6.63 10.92
CA ILE A 90 6.22 5.30 10.85
C ILE A 90 7.72 5.41 10.60
N ASP A 91 8.50 4.73 11.44
CA ASP A 91 9.95 4.61 11.22
C ASP A 91 10.25 3.64 10.06
N TYR A 92 10.61 4.21 8.93
CA TYR A 92 11.10 3.50 7.74
C TYR A 92 12.61 3.64 7.55
N GLY A 93 13.33 4.18 8.53
CA GLY A 93 14.76 4.47 8.45
C GLY A 93 15.13 5.28 7.21
N ASN A 94 16.17 4.84 6.50
CA ASN A 94 16.67 5.47 5.28
C ASN A 94 15.73 5.37 4.07
N GLN A 95 14.59 4.67 4.17
CA GLN A 95 13.66 4.49 3.07
C GLN A 95 12.41 5.38 3.17
N ALA A 96 12.30 6.25 4.17
CA ALA A 96 11.14 7.10 4.40
C ALA A 96 10.75 7.90 3.14
N GLU A 97 11.71 8.57 2.48
CA GLU A 97 11.45 9.34 1.26
C GLU A 97 11.01 8.46 0.09
N LYS A 98 11.62 7.28 -0.07
CA LYS A 98 11.28 6.33 -1.14
C LYS A 98 9.84 5.83 -0.98
N ILE A 99 9.43 5.52 0.25
CA ILE A 99 8.08 5.06 0.57
C ILE A 99 7.07 6.20 0.42
N ALA A 100 7.35 7.39 0.96
CA ALA A 100 6.52 8.57 0.77
C ALA A 100 6.29 8.88 -0.72
N GLY A 101 7.36 8.82 -1.52
CA GLY A 101 7.28 8.99 -2.98
C GLY A 101 6.49 7.89 -3.68
N LEU A 102 6.44 6.66 -3.14
CA LEU A 102 5.61 5.57 -3.66
C LEU A 102 4.13 5.87 -3.44
N TYR A 103 3.75 6.31 -2.23
CA TYR A 103 2.37 6.71 -1.91
C TYR A 103 1.93 7.91 -2.75
N ARG A 104 2.77 8.95 -2.84
CA ARG A 104 2.50 10.12 -3.69
C ARG A 104 2.20 9.72 -5.13
N ARG A 105 3.06 8.90 -5.75
CA ARG A 105 2.81 8.43 -7.13
C ARG A 105 1.52 7.64 -7.27
N ALA A 106 1.14 6.86 -6.27
CA ALA A 106 -0.12 6.10 -6.29
C ALA A 106 -1.33 7.04 -6.28
N VAL A 107 -1.26 8.12 -5.48
CA VAL A 107 -2.29 9.16 -5.42
C VAL A 107 -2.33 9.97 -6.72
N ASP A 108 -1.23 10.61 -7.10
CA ASP A 108 -1.19 11.53 -8.25
C ASP A 108 -1.56 10.84 -9.57
N ARG A 109 -1.08 9.61 -9.75
CA ARG A 109 -1.28 8.88 -11.00
C ARG A 109 -2.56 8.07 -10.98
N ALA A 110 -3.16 7.80 -9.82
CA ALA A 110 -4.29 6.88 -9.67
C ALA A 110 -4.06 5.58 -10.46
N LEU A 111 -2.85 5.02 -10.29
CA LEU A 111 -2.39 3.78 -10.89
C LEU A 111 -1.67 2.94 -9.82
N PRO A 112 -1.78 1.60 -9.89
CA PRO A 112 -0.99 0.72 -9.05
C PRO A 112 0.50 1.12 -9.01
N GLN A 113 1.14 1.03 -7.84
CA GLN A 113 2.58 1.22 -7.67
C GLN A 113 3.23 0.03 -6.97
N PHE A 114 4.41 -0.40 -7.42
CA PHE A 114 5.17 -1.47 -6.79
C PHE A 114 6.59 -1.02 -6.47
N ALA A 115 7.15 -1.52 -5.36
CA ALA A 115 8.55 -1.33 -5.03
C ALA A 115 9.11 -2.51 -4.24
N ARG A 116 10.41 -2.75 -4.44
CA ARG A 116 11.26 -3.54 -3.53
C ARG A 116 12.07 -2.58 -2.67
N ILE A 117 12.05 -2.79 -1.37
CA ILE A 117 12.58 -1.88 -0.36
C ILE A 117 13.37 -2.71 0.65
N GLU A 118 14.60 -2.29 0.92
CA GLU A 118 15.41 -2.85 2.01
C GLU A 118 15.32 -1.90 3.20
N LEU A 119 14.56 -2.30 4.22
CA LEU A 119 14.37 -1.51 5.43
C LEU A 119 15.43 -1.89 6.46
N SER A 120 16.18 -0.90 6.94
CA SER A 120 17.06 -1.08 8.10
C SER A 120 16.28 -0.79 9.37
N GLN A 121 16.13 -1.79 10.25
CA GLN A 121 15.53 -1.64 11.58
C GLN A 121 16.63 -1.77 12.65
N GLY A 122 17.22 -0.64 13.04
CA GLY A 122 18.40 -0.64 13.90
C GLY A 122 19.67 -1.11 13.16
N PRO A 123 20.75 -1.44 13.91
CA PRO A 123 22.08 -1.59 13.32
C PRO A 123 22.32 -2.90 12.55
N THR A 124 21.52 -3.95 12.77
CA THR A 124 21.82 -5.30 12.25
C THR A 124 20.66 -5.99 11.54
N ARG A 125 19.44 -5.47 11.62
CA ARG A 125 18.26 -6.10 11.03
C ARG A 125 17.89 -5.40 9.72
N ILE A 126 17.99 -6.16 8.63
CA ILE A 126 17.52 -5.76 7.30
C ILE A 126 16.25 -6.55 7.01
N ILE A 127 15.20 -5.86 6.57
CA ILE A 127 13.95 -6.46 6.09
C ILE A 127 13.86 -6.23 4.59
N HIS A 128 13.83 -7.31 3.82
CA HIS A 128 13.59 -7.25 2.38
C HIS A 128 12.07 -7.24 2.15
N MET A 129 11.57 -6.08 1.77
CA MET A 129 10.14 -5.83 1.63
C MET A 129 9.75 -5.66 0.15
N GLN A 130 8.70 -6.35 -0.26
CA GLN A 130 7.97 -6.09 -1.49
C GLN A 130 6.65 -5.41 -1.11
N GLN A 131 6.35 -4.27 -1.75
CA GLN A 131 5.15 -3.50 -1.45
C GLN A 131 4.40 -3.14 -2.74
N LEU A 132 3.11 -3.45 -2.74
CA LEU A 132 2.16 -3.07 -3.80
C LEU A 132 1.14 -2.10 -3.22
N LEU A 133 0.98 -0.93 -3.84
CA LEU A 133 -0.04 0.06 -3.52
C LEU A 133 -1.08 0.11 -4.63
N LEU A 134 -2.35 -0.01 -4.26
CA LEU A 134 -3.49 -0.09 -5.16
C LEU A 134 -4.48 1.02 -4.80
N PRO A 135 -4.60 2.07 -5.63
CA PRO A 135 -5.46 3.20 -5.32
C PRO A 135 -6.94 2.83 -5.43
N LEU A 136 -7.74 3.42 -4.56
CA LEU A 136 -9.20 3.29 -4.52
C LEU A 136 -9.83 4.67 -4.62
N SER A 137 -11.03 4.72 -5.21
CA SER A 137 -11.75 5.97 -5.42
C SER A 137 -13.25 5.75 -5.34
N ASP A 138 -13.91 6.45 -4.43
CA ASP A 138 -15.37 6.41 -4.30
C ASP A 138 -16.09 7.27 -5.35
N ASP A 139 -15.44 8.32 -5.87
CA ASP A 139 -15.97 9.22 -6.92
C ASP A 139 -15.44 8.91 -8.33
N GLY A 140 -14.54 7.92 -8.45
CA GLY A 140 -13.90 7.51 -9.70
C GLY A 140 -12.81 8.46 -10.21
N THR A 141 -12.55 9.57 -9.52
CA THR A 141 -11.64 10.65 -9.92
C THR A 141 -10.49 10.80 -8.94
N ASN A 142 -10.80 11.04 -7.66
CA ASN A 142 -9.83 11.30 -6.61
C ASN A 142 -9.50 10.02 -5.86
N VAL A 143 -8.22 9.76 -5.62
CA VAL A 143 -7.79 8.68 -4.74
C VAL A 143 -8.11 9.08 -3.31
N ASN A 144 -9.08 8.42 -2.68
CA ASN A 144 -9.45 8.67 -1.29
C ASN A 144 -8.95 7.58 -0.32
N MET A 145 -8.54 6.42 -0.85
CA MET A 145 -7.91 5.37 -0.06
C MET A 145 -6.86 4.62 -0.88
N ILE A 146 -5.94 3.95 -0.18
CA ILE A 146 -4.96 3.02 -0.75
C ILE A 146 -5.11 1.67 -0.07
N LEU A 147 -5.28 0.64 -0.88
CA LEU A 147 -5.09 -0.75 -0.50
C LEU A 147 -3.61 -1.11 -0.70
N ALA A 148 -2.91 -1.46 0.37
CA ALA A 148 -1.51 -1.88 0.29
C ALA A 148 -1.37 -3.35 0.66
N VAL A 149 -0.44 -4.05 0.01
CA VAL A 149 -0.03 -5.41 0.39
C VAL A 149 1.48 -5.43 0.52
N VAL A 150 1.94 -6.03 1.61
CA VAL A 150 3.34 -6.09 1.97
C VAL A 150 3.76 -7.55 2.13
N HIS A 151 4.90 -7.90 1.56
CA HIS A 151 5.59 -9.14 1.85
C HIS A 151 7.00 -8.83 2.36
N CYS A 152 7.34 -9.38 3.53
CA CYS A 152 8.67 -9.30 4.11
C CYS A 152 9.31 -10.68 4.11
N GLN A 153 10.50 -10.79 3.51
CA GLN A 153 11.36 -11.98 3.57
C GLN A 153 12.21 -12.00 4.84
#